data_AF-A0A957CGW5-F1
#
_entry.id   AF-A0A957CGW5-F1
#
_cell.length_a   1.000
_cell.length_b   1.000
_cell.length_c   1.000
_cell.angle_alpha   90.00
_cell.angle_beta   90.00
_cell.angle_gamma   90.00
#
_symmetry.space_group_name_H-M   'P 1'
#
loop_
_entity.id
_entity.type
_entity.pdbx_description
1 polymer ?
#
loop_
_entity_poly.entity_id
_entity_poly.type
_entity_poly.pdbx_seq_one_letter_code
_entity_poly.pdbx_strand_id
1 'polypeptide(L)'
;LRENPARPHGVKYVQTIRCSQNGDDYIANRSNAQIIDAVTANPGSEWLIGNEPDRRDFQDDLEPHVYAKAYHDMYALIKGEDPTAQIFAGTIVQPTPVRLTYLDMVLDAYQTNYGESMPVDGWSIHNFILNEVSCEYDSSNCWGAEIPPGVNEPFGEVLAIDDNDNIVLFQERIERFRQWMADRGYAGLPLHLTEYGILMPDWLGFDDVRVNTFMNASFDYMLSATDPVLGDPNDAHKLIQRFSWYSTGSDSDVYNGYLFDSDTKQLSPMGINYANYTAAITSETDLYAPDVASESVSGDSVIITATIANSGNLNPLSHPAVIRFYDGNPAASGVQIGPDQFVSLSGCGNTQSVQILWENIAVGSHKVYVVVDALDRISETNENNNINQQLTITINP
;
A
#
# COMPACT_ATOMS: atom_id res chain seq x y z
N LEU A 1 16.53 6.70 -6.70
CA LEU A 1 16.26 7.96 -5.98
C LEU A 1 16.43 9.16 -6.88
N ARG A 2 15.54 10.16 -6.73
CA ARG A 2 15.60 11.43 -7.46
C ARG A 2 15.21 12.57 -6.51
N GLU A 3 16.03 13.61 -6.43
CA GLU A 3 15.67 14.86 -5.74
C GLU A 3 14.55 15.59 -6.49
N ASN A 4 14.62 15.62 -7.82
CA ASN A 4 13.65 16.28 -8.69
C ASN A 4 13.06 15.29 -9.71
N PRO A 5 12.23 14.32 -9.27
CA PRO A 5 11.61 13.38 -10.19
C PRO A 5 10.67 14.10 -11.16
N ALA A 6 10.61 13.61 -12.41
CA ALA A 6 9.60 14.08 -13.34
C ALA A 6 8.22 13.62 -12.87
N ARG A 7 7.26 14.54 -12.84
CA ARG A 7 5.86 14.29 -12.43
C ARG A 7 4.91 14.72 -13.55
N PRO A 8 5.00 14.13 -14.76
CA PRO A 8 4.10 14.48 -15.86
C PRO A 8 2.66 14.31 -15.40
N HIS A 9 1.82 15.31 -15.67
CA HIS A 9 0.41 15.32 -15.24
C HIS A 9 0.19 15.11 -13.73
N GLY A 10 1.18 15.43 -12.90
CA GLY A 10 1.07 15.32 -11.45
C GLY A 10 1.23 13.90 -10.89
N VAL A 11 1.70 12.92 -11.69
CA VAL A 11 1.93 11.55 -11.18
C VAL A 11 2.87 11.57 -9.98
N LYS A 12 2.52 10.80 -8.95
CA LYS A 12 3.39 10.59 -7.79
C LYS A 12 4.60 9.76 -8.22
N TYR A 13 5.76 10.11 -7.68
CA TYR A 13 6.99 9.33 -7.82
C TYR A 13 7.29 8.66 -6.48
N VAL A 14 7.37 7.33 -6.49
CA VAL A 14 7.78 6.53 -5.33
C VAL A 14 9.28 6.30 -5.41
N GLN A 15 9.97 6.56 -4.31
CA GLN A 15 11.42 6.39 -4.22
C GLN A 15 11.74 4.93 -3.90
N THR A 16 12.70 4.32 -4.61
CA THR A 16 13.16 2.95 -4.31
C THR A 16 14.63 2.95 -3.92
N ILE A 17 14.92 2.35 -2.77
CA ILE A 17 16.28 2.05 -2.30
C ILE A 17 16.51 0.56 -2.53
N ARG A 18 17.59 0.22 -3.24
CA ARG A 18 17.99 -1.16 -3.48
C ARG A 18 19.16 -1.49 -2.56
N CYS A 19 19.20 -2.71 -2.04
CA CYS A 19 20.25 -3.18 -1.16
C CYS A 19 20.81 -4.51 -1.67
N SER A 20 22.10 -4.77 -1.45
CA SER A 20 22.73 -6.05 -1.76
C SER A 20 23.48 -6.57 -0.54
N GLN A 21 23.52 -7.89 -0.36
CA GLN A 21 24.18 -8.50 0.80
C GLN A 21 25.72 -8.43 0.70
N ASN A 22 26.38 -8.20 1.83
CA ASN A 22 27.82 -8.23 2.00
C ASN A 22 28.18 -8.92 3.34
N GLY A 23 28.23 -10.25 3.33
CA GLY A 23 28.35 -11.05 4.54
C GLY A 23 27.10 -10.90 5.41
N ASP A 24 27.29 -10.58 6.69
CA ASP A 24 26.20 -10.30 7.65
C ASP A 24 25.75 -8.82 7.61
N ASP A 25 26.26 -8.04 6.66
CA ASP A 25 25.93 -6.62 6.45
C ASP A 25 25.36 -6.41 5.03
N TYR A 26 24.98 -5.17 4.70
CA TYR A 26 24.43 -4.80 3.39
C TYR A 26 25.16 -3.60 2.79
N ILE A 27 24.97 -3.43 1.48
CA ILE A 27 25.38 -2.25 0.72
C ILE A 27 24.13 -1.68 0.06
N ALA A 28 23.79 -0.43 0.37
CA ALA A 28 22.75 0.29 -0.34
C ALA A 28 23.27 0.84 -1.68
N ASN A 29 22.42 0.89 -2.69
CA ASN A 29 22.76 1.44 -4.01
C ASN A 29 22.96 2.97 -4.02
N ARG A 30 22.72 3.64 -2.88
CA ARG A 30 22.85 5.09 -2.68
C ARG A 30 23.48 5.35 -1.32
N SER A 31 24.29 6.41 -1.22
CA SER A 31 24.88 6.81 0.05
C SER A 31 23.84 7.50 0.95
N ASN A 32 24.07 7.52 2.26
CA ASN A 32 23.19 8.21 3.20
C ASN A 32 22.99 9.69 2.84
N ALA A 33 24.04 10.37 2.34
CA ALA A 33 23.93 11.76 1.89
C ALA A 33 22.95 11.91 0.71
N GLN A 34 23.04 11.02 -0.29
CA GLN A 34 22.11 11.03 -1.44
C GLN A 34 20.67 10.70 -1.05
N ILE A 35 20.49 9.87 -0.02
CA ILE A 35 19.17 9.55 0.53
C ILE A 35 18.61 10.80 1.23
N ILE A 36 19.37 11.41 2.13
CA ILE A 36 19.00 12.65 2.83
C ILE A 36 18.62 13.74 1.82
N ASP A 37 19.47 14.01 0.82
CA ASP A 37 19.19 15.03 -0.21
C ASP A 37 17.84 14.78 -0.91
N ALA A 38 17.53 13.51 -1.22
CA ALA A 38 16.26 13.13 -1.85
C ALA A 38 15.06 13.24 -0.91
N VAL A 39 15.22 12.92 0.39
CA VAL A 39 14.19 13.08 1.43
C VAL A 39 13.88 14.56 1.65
N THR A 40 14.90 15.39 1.91
CA THR A 40 14.74 16.84 2.11
C THR A 40 14.07 17.50 0.90
N ALA A 41 14.37 17.05 -0.32
CA ALA A 41 13.76 17.57 -1.55
C ALA A 41 12.31 17.09 -1.78
N ASN A 42 11.86 16.01 -1.12
CA ASN A 42 10.53 15.43 -1.33
C ASN A 42 9.83 15.10 0.01
N PRO A 43 9.45 16.10 0.83
CA PRO A 43 8.73 15.85 2.08
C PRO A 43 7.42 15.09 1.86
N GLY A 44 7.11 14.16 2.76
CA GLY A 44 5.93 13.31 2.73
C GLY A 44 5.93 12.26 1.63
N SER A 45 7.07 12.03 0.93
CA SER A 45 7.09 11.08 -0.18
C SER A 45 7.07 9.62 0.29
N GLU A 46 6.72 8.74 -0.63
CA GLU A 46 6.71 7.31 -0.41
C GLU A 46 8.04 6.66 -0.80
N TRP A 47 8.45 5.67 -0.02
CA TRP A 47 9.72 4.97 -0.13
C TRP A 47 9.51 3.46 -0.08
N LEU A 48 10.01 2.75 -1.08
CA LEU A 48 10.18 1.31 -1.06
C LEU A 48 11.62 1.00 -0.61
N ILE A 49 11.76 0.23 0.46
CA ILE A 49 13.06 -0.28 0.89
C ILE A 49 13.19 -1.73 0.46
N GLY A 50 14.07 -1.97 -0.50
CA GLY A 50 14.27 -3.25 -1.13
C GLY A 50 13.40 -3.47 -2.37
N ASN A 51 13.90 -4.27 -3.30
CA ASN A 51 13.15 -4.79 -4.44
C ASN A 51 13.49 -6.27 -4.62
N GLU A 52 12.53 -7.12 -4.31
CA GLU A 52 12.65 -8.58 -4.27
C GLU A 52 13.89 -9.02 -3.45
N PRO A 53 13.99 -8.61 -2.17
CA PRO A 53 15.08 -9.08 -1.31
C PRO A 53 15.02 -10.61 -1.11
N ASP A 54 13.86 -11.21 -1.35
CA ASP A 54 13.58 -12.65 -1.33
C ASP A 54 13.90 -13.36 -2.67
N ARG A 55 14.54 -12.70 -3.63
CA ARG A 55 14.93 -13.30 -4.92
C ARG A 55 16.44 -13.45 -5.05
N ARG A 56 16.88 -14.70 -5.08
CA ARG A 56 18.28 -15.08 -5.31
C ARG A 56 18.80 -14.61 -6.66
N ASP A 57 20.07 -14.21 -6.73
CA ASP A 57 20.89 -13.95 -7.93
C ASP A 57 20.45 -12.81 -8.88
N PHE A 58 19.18 -12.43 -8.91
CA PHE A 58 18.64 -11.51 -9.91
C PHE A 58 18.28 -10.13 -9.35
N GLN A 59 18.11 -10.02 -8.03
CA GLN A 59 17.58 -8.82 -7.40
C GLN A 59 18.39 -8.39 -6.18
N ASP A 60 17.74 -7.99 -5.10
CA ASP A 60 18.43 -7.54 -3.89
C ASP A 60 19.09 -8.69 -3.13
N ASP A 61 18.52 -9.91 -3.22
CA ASP A 61 19.10 -11.16 -2.72
C ASP A 61 19.70 -11.01 -1.30
N LEU A 62 18.81 -10.84 -0.33
CA LEU A 62 19.14 -10.56 1.06
C LEU A 62 18.55 -11.66 1.93
N GLU A 63 19.39 -12.33 2.72
CA GLU A 63 18.91 -13.18 3.80
C GLU A 63 18.08 -12.36 4.81
N PRO A 64 17.09 -12.98 5.50
CA PRO A 64 16.12 -12.26 6.31
C PRO A 64 16.73 -11.30 7.34
N HIS A 65 17.81 -11.73 8.01
CA HIS A 65 18.47 -10.92 9.03
C HIS A 65 19.22 -9.71 8.45
N VAL A 66 19.73 -9.82 7.23
CA VAL A 66 20.39 -8.71 6.52
C VAL A 66 19.35 -7.73 6.01
N TYR A 67 18.22 -8.21 5.47
CA TYR A 67 17.12 -7.31 5.07
C TYR A 67 16.53 -6.57 6.28
N ALA A 68 16.32 -7.25 7.42
CA ALA A 68 15.86 -6.60 8.65
C ALA A 68 16.80 -5.46 9.08
N LYS A 69 18.12 -5.67 8.98
CA LYS A 69 19.13 -4.64 9.27
C LYS A 69 19.09 -3.49 8.26
N ALA A 70 19.07 -3.80 6.96
CA ALA A 70 19.01 -2.80 5.90
C ALA A 70 17.74 -1.94 6.03
N TYR A 71 16.60 -2.58 6.31
CA TYR A 71 15.33 -1.91 6.54
C TYR A 71 15.38 -0.97 7.74
N HIS A 72 15.83 -1.46 8.91
CA HIS A 72 15.96 -0.64 10.12
C HIS A 72 16.77 0.63 9.87
N ASP A 73 17.98 0.48 9.30
CA ASP A 73 18.91 1.58 9.12
C ASP A 73 18.36 2.63 8.14
N MET A 74 17.71 2.19 7.05
CA MET A 74 17.09 3.08 6.06
C MET A 74 15.82 3.74 6.59
N TYR A 75 14.98 3.00 7.32
CA TYR A 75 13.78 3.53 7.97
C TYR A 75 14.14 4.64 8.94
N ALA A 76 15.10 4.40 9.84
CA ALA A 76 15.56 5.38 10.82
C ALA A 76 16.19 6.61 10.17
N LEU A 77 16.97 6.43 9.10
CA LEU A 77 17.56 7.54 8.34
C LEU A 77 16.48 8.43 7.72
N ILE A 78 15.51 7.85 7.02
CA ILE A 78 14.45 8.60 6.33
C ILE A 78 13.54 9.29 7.35
N LYS A 79 13.03 8.56 8.36
CA LYS A 79 12.15 9.14 9.39
C LYS A 79 12.84 10.19 10.25
N GLY A 80 14.16 10.09 10.42
CA GLY A 80 14.96 11.10 11.12
C GLY A 80 15.06 12.44 10.38
N GLU A 81 15.03 12.40 9.04
CA GLU A 81 15.05 13.60 8.19
C GLU A 81 13.63 14.12 7.91
N ASP A 82 12.67 13.22 7.66
CA ASP A 82 11.27 13.54 7.41
C ASP A 82 10.33 12.54 8.11
N PRO A 83 9.77 12.92 9.28
CA PRO A 83 8.80 12.09 9.99
C PRO A 83 7.51 11.81 9.21
N THR A 84 7.20 12.61 8.18
CA THR A 84 5.99 12.48 7.36
C THR A 84 6.17 11.57 6.15
N ALA A 85 7.40 11.16 5.83
CA ALA A 85 7.68 10.20 4.76
C ALA A 85 6.96 8.86 5.04
N GLN A 86 6.44 8.21 3.99
CA GLN A 86 5.77 6.91 4.11
C GLN A 86 6.69 5.80 3.60
N ILE A 87 6.97 4.80 4.42
CA ILE A 87 7.96 3.76 4.16
C ILE A 87 7.28 2.39 4.08
N PHE A 88 7.49 1.73 2.94
CA PHE A 88 6.92 0.44 2.60
C PHE A 88 8.00 -0.64 2.60
N ALA A 89 7.72 -1.72 3.31
CA ALA A 89 8.58 -2.90 3.37
C ALA A 89 8.09 -4.00 2.42
N GLY A 90 8.98 -4.97 2.19
CA GLY A 90 8.57 -6.31 1.80
C GLY A 90 8.16 -6.48 0.35
N THR A 91 8.72 -5.70 -0.59
CA THR A 91 8.56 -5.81 -2.05
C THR A 91 9.03 -7.19 -2.55
N ILE A 92 8.40 -8.26 -2.10
CA ILE A 92 8.72 -9.66 -2.36
C ILE A 92 8.19 -10.05 -3.74
N VAL A 93 8.79 -11.05 -4.37
CA VAL A 93 8.44 -11.48 -5.75
C VAL A 93 6.96 -11.88 -5.88
N GLN A 94 6.43 -12.55 -4.85
CA GLN A 94 5.07 -13.08 -4.82
C GLN A 94 4.69 -13.54 -3.41
N PRO A 95 3.46 -13.35 -2.92
CA PRO A 95 3.08 -13.69 -1.55
C PRO A 95 2.67 -15.17 -1.40
N THR A 96 3.63 -16.07 -1.61
CA THR A 96 3.48 -17.52 -1.40
C THR A 96 3.83 -17.92 0.03
N PRO A 97 3.39 -19.10 0.52
CA PRO A 97 3.73 -19.56 1.87
C PRO A 97 5.22 -19.49 2.22
N VAL A 98 6.11 -19.90 1.30
CA VAL A 98 7.57 -19.89 1.56
C VAL A 98 8.14 -18.47 1.68
N ARG A 99 7.56 -17.50 0.97
CA ARG A 99 7.95 -16.09 1.05
C ARG A 99 7.37 -15.38 2.27
N LEU A 100 6.20 -15.82 2.74
CA LEU A 100 5.69 -15.40 4.04
C LEU A 100 6.56 -15.95 5.19
N THR A 101 7.11 -17.16 5.06
CA THR A 101 8.13 -17.67 5.99
C THR A 101 9.40 -16.80 5.96
N TYR A 102 9.86 -16.38 4.78
CA TYR A 102 10.97 -15.42 4.68
C TYR A 102 10.67 -14.12 5.45
N LEU A 103 9.48 -13.53 5.26
CA LEU A 103 9.10 -12.32 5.98
C LEU A 103 8.95 -12.54 7.49
N ASP A 104 8.47 -13.70 7.94
CA ASP A 104 8.45 -14.05 9.36
C ASP A 104 9.86 -14.04 9.97
N MET A 105 10.83 -14.60 9.24
CA MET A 105 12.24 -14.57 9.66
C MET A 105 12.80 -13.14 9.68
N VAL A 106 12.35 -12.24 8.80
CA VAL A 106 12.71 -10.82 8.82
C VAL A 106 12.18 -10.17 10.09
N LEU A 107 10.91 -10.38 10.41
CA LEU A 107 10.27 -9.82 11.61
C LEU A 107 10.93 -10.33 12.89
N ASP A 108 11.23 -11.63 12.97
CA ASP A 108 11.93 -12.24 14.10
C ASP A 108 13.35 -11.67 14.27
N ALA A 109 14.08 -11.48 13.18
CA ALA A 109 15.41 -10.88 13.20
C ALA A 109 15.34 -9.41 13.64
N TYR A 110 14.35 -8.64 13.16
CA TYR A 110 14.15 -7.26 13.57
C TYR A 110 13.87 -7.16 15.07
N GLN A 111 12.92 -7.96 15.58
CA GLN A 111 12.57 -8.02 16.99
C GLN A 111 13.76 -8.45 17.87
N THR A 112 14.57 -9.39 17.41
CA THR A 112 15.78 -9.86 18.10
C THR A 112 16.85 -8.78 18.18
N ASN A 113 17.08 -8.05 17.09
CA ASN A 113 18.15 -7.07 16.98
C ASN A 113 17.81 -5.72 17.61
N TYR A 114 16.54 -5.32 17.59
CA TYR A 114 16.10 -3.97 17.96
C TYR A 114 15.13 -3.91 19.13
N GLY A 115 14.60 -5.06 19.57
CA GLY A 115 13.76 -5.13 20.76
C GLY A 115 12.33 -4.59 20.58
N GLU A 116 11.93 -4.31 19.35
CA GLU A 116 10.61 -3.77 18.99
C GLU A 116 10.06 -4.41 17.72
N SER A 117 8.75 -4.28 17.49
CA SER A 117 8.12 -4.69 16.23
C SER A 117 8.61 -3.82 15.08
N MET A 118 8.80 -4.41 13.89
CA MET A 118 9.27 -3.67 12.72
C MET A 118 8.25 -2.59 12.32
N PRO A 119 8.61 -1.30 12.35
CA PRO A 119 7.70 -0.22 12.00
C PRO A 119 7.60 -0.11 10.48
N VAL A 120 6.39 0.06 9.97
CA VAL A 120 6.09 0.26 8.55
C VAL A 120 4.94 1.26 8.43
N ASP A 121 4.93 2.08 7.39
CA ASP A 121 3.74 2.88 7.03
C ASP A 121 2.85 2.11 6.05
N GLY A 122 3.35 1.01 5.48
CA GLY A 122 2.61 0.11 4.60
C GLY A 122 3.48 -1.05 4.12
N TRP A 123 2.90 -1.92 3.31
CA TRP A 123 3.59 -3.03 2.67
C TRP A 123 3.53 -2.92 1.15
N SER A 124 4.57 -3.38 0.48
CA SER A 124 4.65 -3.47 -0.97
C SER A 124 4.86 -4.92 -1.34
N ILE A 125 4.26 -5.42 -2.42
CA ILE A 125 4.50 -6.77 -2.94
C ILE A 125 4.59 -6.71 -4.46
N HIS A 126 5.25 -7.70 -5.05
CA HIS A 126 4.97 -8.12 -6.41
C HIS A 126 4.01 -9.32 -6.38
N ASN A 127 3.40 -9.64 -7.52
CA ASN A 127 2.53 -10.79 -7.63
C ASN A 127 2.57 -11.44 -9.01
N PHE A 128 3.78 -11.72 -9.50
CA PHE A 128 3.95 -12.62 -10.64
C PHE A 128 3.60 -14.04 -10.23
N ILE A 129 3.12 -14.86 -11.17
CA ILE A 129 2.83 -16.29 -10.90
C ILE A 129 4.01 -17.12 -11.39
N LEU A 130 5.01 -17.28 -10.52
CA LEU A 130 6.28 -17.93 -10.84
C LEU A 130 6.51 -19.16 -9.96
N ASN A 131 7.09 -20.19 -10.57
CA ASN A 131 7.38 -21.46 -9.91
C ASN A 131 8.49 -21.32 -8.83
N GLU A 132 8.35 -22.10 -7.77
CA GLU A 132 9.25 -22.10 -6.61
C GLU A 132 9.82 -23.50 -6.37
N VAL A 133 10.88 -23.82 -7.11
CA VAL A 133 11.68 -25.05 -6.92
C VAL A 133 13.12 -24.64 -6.76
N SER A 134 13.81 -25.16 -5.74
CA SER A 134 15.23 -24.87 -5.50
C SER A 134 16.09 -25.42 -6.64
N CYS A 135 16.99 -24.59 -7.21
CA CYS A 135 17.94 -25.06 -8.23
C CYS A 135 18.96 -26.05 -7.68
N GLU A 136 19.24 -26.03 -6.37
CA GLU A 136 20.08 -27.03 -5.72
C GLU A 136 19.40 -28.39 -5.62
N TYR A 137 18.07 -28.40 -5.44
CA TYR A 137 17.29 -29.62 -5.31
C TYR A 137 16.94 -30.24 -6.67
N ASP A 138 16.42 -29.45 -7.60
CA ASP A 138 16.07 -29.88 -8.96
C ASP A 138 16.40 -28.79 -9.99
N SER A 139 17.65 -28.83 -10.48
CA SER A 139 18.16 -27.93 -11.50
C SER A 139 17.45 -28.04 -12.85
N SER A 140 16.61 -29.05 -13.07
CA SER A 140 15.85 -29.22 -14.31
C SER A 140 14.49 -28.51 -14.30
N ASN A 141 13.99 -28.13 -13.12
CA ASN A 141 12.66 -27.53 -12.94
C ASN A 141 12.68 -26.25 -12.07
N CYS A 142 13.84 -25.63 -11.87
CA CYS A 142 14.00 -24.45 -11.01
C CYS A 142 13.79 -23.10 -11.74
N TRP A 143 12.86 -23.05 -12.68
CA TRP A 143 12.47 -21.79 -13.33
C TRP A 143 11.59 -20.95 -12.40
N GLY A 144 11.50 -19.63 -12.66
CA GLY A 144 10.62 -18.74 -11.92
C GLY A 144 11.30 -18.01 -10.76
N ALA A 145 10.68 -18.03 -9.59
CA ALA A 145 11.07 -17.25 -8.42
C ALA A 145 12.04 -17.97 -7.49
N GLU A 146 12.16 -19.30 -7.62
CA GLU A 146 13.01 -20.14 -6.75
C GLU A 146 12.64 -19.98 -5.25
N ILE A 147 13.50 -20.47 -4.35
CA ILE A 147 13.33 -20.39 -2.90
C ILE A 147 14.11 -19.20 -2.34
N PRO A 148 13.53 -18.41 -1.42
CA PRO A 148 14.20 -17.22 -0.90
C PRO A 148 15.59 -17.46 -0.28
N PRO A 149 16.49 -16.46 -0.30
CA PRO A 149 17.71 -16.45 0.49
C PRO A 149 17.43 -16.72 1.97
N GLY A 150 18.30 -17.50 2.62
CA GLY A 150 18.18 -17.90 4.02
C GLY A 150 17.10 -18.94 4.34
N VAL A 151 16.22 -19.28 3.39
CA VAL A 151 15.20 -20.33 3.56
C VAL A 151 15.70 -21.65 2.98
N ASN A 152 15.60 -22.73 3.78
CA ASN A 152 16.11 -24.06 3.43
C ASN A 152 14.98 -25.04 3.12
N GLU A 153 14.13 -24.71 2.15
CA GLU A 153 13.06 -25.57 1.66
C GLU A 153 13.35 -26.04 0.22
N PRO A 154 13.01 -27.30 -0.15
CA PRO A 154 13.26 -27.79 -1.51
C PRO A 154 12.28 -27.22 -2.54
N PHE A 155 11.06 -26.86 -2.12
CA PHE A 155 9.99 -26.33 -2.96
C PHE A 155 9.06 -25.40 -2.16
N GLY A 156 8.45 -24.45 -2.85
CA GLY A 156 7.34 -23.62 -2.39
C GLY A 156 6.07 -23.96 -3.18
N GLU A 157 5.44 -22.97 -3.79
CA GLU A 157 4.39 -23.18 -4.78
C GLU A 157 5.00 -23.67 -6.11
N VAL A 158 4.74 -24.94 -6.45
CA VAL A 158 5.18 -25.54 -7.72
C VAL A 158 4.12 -25.29 -8.79
N LEU A 159 4.51 -24.65 -9.89
CA LEU A 159 3.60 -24.17 -10.93
C LEU A 159 4.02 -24.66 -12.31
N ALA A 160 3.05 -24.77 -13.22
CA ALA A 160 3.29 -24.94 -14.64
C ALA A 160 3.43 -23.57 -15.33
N ILE A 161 4.02 -23.56 -16.53
CA ILE A 161 4.11 -22.34 -17.35
C ILE A 161 2.71 -21.74 -17.60
N ASP A 162 1.73 -22.61 -17.87
CA ASP A 162 0.34 -22.20 -18.13
C ASP A 162 -0.36 -21.54 -16.93
N ASP A 163 0.19 -21.62 -15.72
CA ASP A 163 -0.37 -20.95 -14.55
C ASP A 163 -0.03 -19.44 -14.51
N ASN A 164 0.84 -18.92 -15.40
CA ASN A 164 1.36 -17.56 -15.30
C ASN A 164 0.27 -16.46 -15.35
N ASP A 165 -0.90 -16.76 -15.92
CA ASP A 165 -2.09 -15.90 -15.98
C ASP A 165 -3.28 -16.42 -15.14
N ASN A 166 -3.02 -17.25 -14.13
CA ASN A 166 -4.07 -17.79 -13.28
C ASN A 166 -4.63 -16.72 -12.31
N ILE A 167 -5.74 -16.10 -12.71
CA ILE A 167 -6.39 -15.04 -11.92
C ILE A 167 -6.84 -15.50 -10.54
N VAL A 168 -7.18 -16.78 -10.35
CA VAL A 168 -7.60 -17.30 -9.04
C VAL A 168 -6.41 -17.33 -8.08
N LEU A 169 -5.25 -17.80 -8.53
CA LEU A 169 -4.02 -17.75 -7.72
C LEU A 169 -3.59 -16.32 -7.44
N PHE A 170 -3.72 -15.41 -8.41
CA PHE A 170 -3.43 -13.99 -8.21
C PHE A 170 -4.24 -13.38 -7.06
N GLN A 171 -5.56 -13.65 -7.03
CA GLN A 171 -6.47 -13.17 -5.99
C GLN A 171 -6.17 -13.78 -4.63
N GLU A 172 -6.02 -15.12 -4.58
CA GLU A 172 -5.70 -15.86 -3.35
C GLU A 172 -4.43 -15.33 -2.68
N ARG A 173 -3.41 -15.03 -3.48
CA ARG A 173 -2.13 -14.49 -3.04
C ARG A 173 -2.27 -13.11 -2.36
N ILE A 174 -3.12 -12.24 -2.88
CA ILE A 174 -3.41 -10.93 -2.26
C ILE A 174 -4.15 -11.10 -0.93
N GLU A 175 -5.20 -11.93 -0.90
CA GLU A 175 -5.95 -12.22 0.32
C GLU A 175 -5.06 -12.84 1.39
N ARG A 176 -4.18 -13.76 0.99
CA ARG A 176 -3.19 -14.40 1.87
C ARG A 176 -2.22 -13.39 2.47
N PHE A 177 -1.69 -12.46 1.67
CA PHE A 177 -0.81 -11.42 2.19
C PHE A 177 -1.53 -10.51 3.18
N ARG A 178 -2.79 -10.16 2.87
CA ARG A 178 -3.62 -9.36 3.77
C ARG A 178 -3.94 -10.08 5.09
N GLN A 179 -4.21 -11.38 5.04
CA GLN A 179 -4.33 -12.21 6.24
C GLN A 179 -3.01 -12.23 7.03
N TRP A 180 -1.88 -12.41 6.35
CA TRP A 180 -0.56 -12.39 6.98
C TRP A 180 -0.28 -11.05 7.69
N MET A 181 -0.62 -9.91 7.05
CA MET A 181 -0.55 -8.58 7.66
C MET A 181 -1.42 -8.50 8.92
N ALA A 182 -2.68 -8.94 8.84
CA ALA A 182 -3.61 -8.89 9.96
C ALA A 182 -3.12 -9.72 11.16
N ASP A 183 -2.64 -10.93 10.92
CA ASP A 183 -2.12 -11.85 11.93
C ASP A 183 -0.90 -11.28 12.69
N ARG A 184 -0.20 -10.31 12.10
CA ARG A 184 1.03 -9.68 12.64
C ARG A 184 0.84 -8.25 13.12
N GLY A 185 -0.41 -7.78 13.21
CA GLY A 185 -0.73 -6.45 13.71
C GLY A 185 -0.54 -5.32 12.69
N TYR A 186 -0.43 -5.66 11.40
CA TYR A 186 -0.36 -4.71 10.29
C TYR A 186 -1.71 -4.56 9.56
N ALA A 187 -2.81 -5.03 10.17
CA ALA A 187 -4.16 -4.84 9.64
C ALA A 187 -4.44 -3.36 9.38
N GLY A 188 -5.14 -3.08 8.28
CA GLY A 188 -5.55 -1.72 7.94
C GLY A 188 -4.45 -0.81 7.39
N LEU A 189 -3.19 -1.25 7.31
CA LEU A 189 -2.14 -0.50 6.62
C LEU A 189 -2.28 -0.64 5.09
N PRO A 190 -1.82 0.35 4.30
CA PRO A 190 -1.87 0.29 2.86
C PRO A 190 -1.00 -0.85 2.31
N LEU A 191 -1.51 -1.55 1.31
CA LEU A 191 -0.78 -2.56 0.53
C LEU A 191 -0.64 -2.07 -0.91
N HIS A 192 0.59 -1.97 -1.39
CA HIS A 192 0.92 -1.63 -2.76
C HIS A 192 1.34 -2.89 -3.53
N LEU A 193 0.85 -3.04 -4.76
CA LEU A 193 1.25 -4.11 -5.67
C LEU A 193 2.11 -3.50 -6.78
N THR A 194 3.40 -3.39 -6.52
CA THR A 194 4.30 -2.49 -7.26
C THR A 194 4.79 -3.07 -8.58
N GLU A 195 4.77 -4.40 -8.75
CA GLU A 195 4.98 -5.06 -10.03
C GLU A 195 4.17 -6.36 -10.14
N TYR A 196 3.55 -6.57 -11.29
CA TYR A 196 2.96 -7.84 -11.71
C TYR A 196 2.62 -7.80 -13.19
N GLY A 197 2.29 -8.96 -13.76
CA GLY A 197 1.86 -9.07 -15.14
C GLY A 197 2.12 -10.48 -15.64
N ILE A 198 2.20 -10.62 -16.96
CA ILE A 198 2.54 -11.88 -17.62
C ILE A 198 3.95 -11.76 -18.17
N LEU A 199 4.86 -12.59 -17.67
CA LEU A 199 6.24 -12.64 -18.16
C LEU A 199 6.41 -13.64 -19.30
N MET A 200 5.54 -14.66 -19.38
CA MET A 200 5.66 -15.71 -20.38
C MET A 200 5.43 -15.16 -21.80
N PRO A 201 6.35 -15.42 -22.75
CA PRO A 201 6.27 -14.89 -24.11
C PRO A 201 5.19 -15.56 -24.97
N ASP A 202 4.85 -14.90 -26.08
CA ASP A 202 3.87 -15.35 -27.07
C ASP A 202 4.11 -16.78 -27.58
N TRP A 203 5.38 -17.17 -27.81
CA TRP A 203 5.72 -18.51 -28.28
C TRP A 203 5.50 -19.64 -27.25
N LEU A 204 5.22 -19.29 -25.99
CA LEU A 204 4.71 -20.22 -24.96
C LEU A 204 3.18 -20.23 -24.89
N GLY A 205 2.47 -19.55 -25.79
CA GLY A 205 1.01 -19.50 -25.83
C GLY A 205 0.39 -18.34 -25.05
N PHE A 206 1.14 -17.27 -24.84
CA PHE A 206 0.69 -16.03 -24.19
C PHE A 206 0.54 -14.90 -25.20
N ASP A 207 -0.42 -15.05 -26.10
CA ASP A 207 -0.75 -14.01 -27.08
C ASP A 207 -1.32 -12.75 -26.41
N ASP A 208 -1.42 -11.68 -27.19
CA ASP A 208 -1.92 -10.38 -26.72
C ASP A 208 -3.34 -10.47 -26.16
N VAL A 209 -4.20 -11.35 -26.70
CA VAL A 209 -5.55 -11.59 -26.20
C VAL A 209 -5.52 -12.20 -24.80
N ARG A 210 -4.70 -13.23 -24.56
CA ARG A 210 -4.55 -13.88 -23.26
C ARG A 210 -4.00 -12.91 -22.21
N VAL A 211 -2.95 -12.18 -22.56
CA VAL A 211 -2.35 -11.18 -21.66
C VAL A 211 -3.33 -10.05 -21.30
N ASN A 212 -4.08 -9.53 -22.28
CA ASN A 212 -5.08 -8.49 -22.04
C ASN A 212 -6.29 -9.01 -21.26
N THR A 213 -6.64 -10.29 -21.40
CA THR A 213 -7.70 -10.91 -20.60
C THR A 213 -7.30 -10.93 -19.12
N PHE A 214 -6.05 -11.33 -18.82
CA PHE A 214 -5.53 -11.28 -17.46
C PHE A 214 -5.44 -9.85 -16.93
N MET A 215 -4.90 -8.91 -17.72
CA MET A 215 -4.80 -7.49 -17.34
C MET A 215 -6.16 -6.90 -16.94
N ASN A 216 -7.21 -7.14 -17.73
CA ASN A 216 -8.53 -6.62 -17.41
C ASN A 216 -9.10 -7.28 -16.15
N ALA A 217 -8.98 -8.60 -16.02
CA ALA A 217 -9.47 -9.33 -14.86
C ALA A 217 -8.74 -8.92 -13.56
N SER A 218 -7.44 -8.65 -13.64
CA SER A 218 -6.66 -8.16 -12.51
C SER A 218 -7.04 -6.72 -12.17
N PHE A 219 -7.23 -5.82 -13.14
CA PHE A 219 -7.68 -4.46 -12.85
C PHE A 219 -9.07 -4.44 -12.21
N ASP A 220 -10.01 -5.22 -12.74
CA ASP A 220 -11.36 -5.35 -12.19
C ASP A 220 -11.31 -5.80 -10.72
N TYR A 221 -10.49 -6.80 -10.41
CA TYR A 221 -10.29 -7.26 -9.03
C TYR A 221 -9.64 -6.18 -8.17
N MET A 222 -8.52 -5.61 -8.60
CA MET A 222 -7.73 -4.65 -7.81
C MET A 222 -8.48 -3.36 -7.50
N LEU A 223 -9.38 -2.94 -8.38
CA LEU A 223 -10.20 -1.74 -8.18
C LEU A 223 -11.45 -1.98 -7.32
N SER A 224 -11.91 -3.23 -7.20
CA SER A 224 -13.19 -3.57 -6.55
C SER A 224 -13.08 -4.44 -5.29
N ALA A 225 -11.97 -5.14 -5.10
CA ALA A 225 -11.83 -6.10 -4.02
C ALA A 225 -11.73 -5.41 -2.66
N THR A 226 -12.70 -5.70 -1.80
CA THR A 226 -12.78 -5.17 -0.43
C THR A 226 -13.00 -6.29 0.57
N ASP A 227 -12.44 -6.16 1.77
CA ASP A 227 -12.76 -7.03 2.91
C ASP A 227 -12.80 -6.23 4.21
N PRO A 228 -13.92 -6.23 4.96
CA PRO A 228 -14.08 -5.39 6.14
C PRO A 228 -13.14 -5.72 7.31
N VAL A 229 -12.51 -6.91 7.29
CA VAL A 229 -11.55 -7.36 8.31
C VAL A 229 -10.12 -7.14 7.83
N LEU A 230 -9.84 -7.44 6.57
CA LEU A 230 -8.48 -7.50 6.04
C LEU A 230 -8.04 -6.23 5.30
N GLY A 231 -8.98 -5.49 4.70
CA GLY A 231 -8.70 -4.32 3.89
C GLY A 231 -8.40 -3.06 4.71
N ASP A 232 -7.90 -2.03 4.02
CA ASP A 232 -7.62 -0.73 4.63
C ASP A 232 -8.91 0.04 4.94
N PRO A 233 -9.27 0.26 6.23
CA PRO A 233 -10.49 0.99 6.59
C PRO A 233 -10.48 2.44 6.08
N ASN A 234 -9.32 3.01 5.77
CA ASN A 234 -9.21 4.36 5.20
C ASN A 234 -9.47 4.40 3.69
N ASP A 235 -9.60 3.26 3.01
CA ASP A 235 -9.84 3.18 1.57
C ASP A 235 -11.02 2.24 1.26
N ALA A 236 -12.13 2.42 1.95
CA ALA A 236 -13.34 1.61 1.88
C ALA A 236 -13.08 0.10 1.98
N HIS A 237 -12.11 -0.28 2.81
CA HIS A 237 -11.68 -1.66 3.01
C HIS A 237 -11.12 -2.33 1.75
N LYS A 238 -10.56 -1.57 0.80
CA LYS A 238 -9.90 -2.15 -0.37
C LYS A 238 -8.68 -2.98 0.02
N LEU A 239 -8.51 -4.09 -0.68
CA LEU A 239 -7.37 -4.99 -0.49
C LEU A 239 -6.08 -4.45 -1.11
N ILE A 240 -6.12 -3.52 -2.07
CA ILE A 240 -4.93 -2.88 -2.64
C ILE A 240 -5.19 -1.40 -2.85
N GLN A 241 -4.27 -0.56 -2.36
CA GLN A 241 -4.39 0.90 -2.48
C GLN A 241 -3.78 1.41 -3.78
N ARG A 242 -2.71 0.75 -4.27
CA ARG A 242 -2.02 1.12 -5.52
C ARG A 242 -1.44 -0.10 -6.20
N PHE A 243 -1.43 -0.07 -7.53
CA PHE A 243 -0.79 -1.11 -8.31
C PHE A 243 -0.13 -0.58 -9.58
N SER A 244 0.85 -1.34 -10.09
CA SER A 244 1.59 -0.99 -11.30
C SER A 244 1.80 -2.23 -12.16
N TRP A 245 1.33 -2.14 -13.40
CA TRP A 245 1.49 -3.19 -14.41
C TRP A 245 2.93 -3.20 -14.93
N TYR A 246 3.57 -4.36 -14.87
CA TYR A 246 4.89 -4.57 -15.44
C TYR A 246 4.76 -5.06 -16.90
N SER A 247 5.39 -4.40 -17.88
CA SER A 247 6.34 -3.29 -17.78
C SER A 247 5.94 -2.10 -18.63
N THR A 248 6.55 -0.93 -18.39
CA THR A 248 6.38 0.23 -19.27
C THR A 248 7.00 -0.01 -20.65
N GLY A 249 8.18 -0.63 -20.75
CA GLY A 249 8.88 -0.86 -22.01
C GLY A 249 9.29 -2.33 -22.15
N SER A 250 9.42 -2.83 -23.38
CA SER A 250 9.94 -4.19 -23.61
C SER A 250 11.33 -4.32 -22.98
N ASP A 251 11.47 -5.28 -22.07
CA ASP A 251 12.76 -5.70 -21.54
C ASP A 251 13.22 -6.93 -22.33
N SER A 252 13.90 -6.67 -23.45
CA SER A 252 14.22 -7.63 -24.50
C SER A 252 12.99 -8.29 -25.17
N ASP A 253 13.22 -9.14 -26.17
CA ASP A 253 12.16 -9.92 -26.84
C ASP A 253 11.64 -11.09 -25.96
N VAL A 254 12.10 -11.20 -24.71
CA VAL A 254 11.91 -12.38 -23.86
C VAL A 254 10.71 -12.25 -22.92
N TYR A 255 10.42 -11.05 -22.41
CA TYR A 255 9.34 -10.83 -21.46
C TYR A 255 8.14 -10.13 -22.10
N ASN A 256 6.95 -10.62 -21.77
CA ASN A 256 5.68 -10.16 -22.31
C ASN A 256 5.10 -8.98 -21.51
N GLY A 257 3.92 -8.51 -21.89
CA GLY A 257 3.16 -7.52 -21.11
C GLY A 257 3.61 -6.06 -21.25
N TYR A 258 4.71 -5.77 -21.94
CA TYR A 258 5.20 -4.38 -22.05
C TYR A 258 4.17 -3.44 -22.69
N LEU A 259 4.03 -2.22 -22.17
CA LEU A 259 3.07 -1.22 -22.66
C LEU A 259 3.57 -0.48 -23.90
N PHE A 260 4.88 -0.25 -24.01
CA PHE A 260 5.51 0.42 -25.13
C PHE A 260 6.62 -0.44 -25.72
N ASP A 261 6.68 -0.49 -27.04
CA ASP A 261 7.84 -1.04 -27.72
C ASP A 261 9.06 -0.14 -27.47
N SER A 262 10.14 -0.73 -26.93
CA SER A 262 11.32 0.02 -26.50
C SER A 262 12.08 0.70 -27.65
N ASP A 263 11.93 0.27 -28.90
CA ASP A 263 12.64 0.86 -30.04
C ASP A 263 11.82 1.95 -30.72
N THR A 264 10.59 1.63 -31.10
CA THR A 264 9.67 2.50 -31.84
C THR A 264 8.94 3.49 -30.94
N LYS A 265 8.93 3.23 -29.63
CA LYS A 265 8.17 3.99 -28.60
C LYS A 265 6.66 4.03 -28.86
N GLN A 266 6.15 3.15 -29.72
CA GLN A 266 4.72 3.00 -29.97
C GLN A 266 4.08 2.14 -28.87
N LEU A 267 2.78 2.33 -28.64
CA LEU A 267 2.02 1.43 -27.78
C LEU A 267 2.01 0.03 -28.37
N SER A 268 2.26 -0.97 -27.53
CA SER A 268 2.00 -2.37 -27.84
C SER A 268 0.49 -2.66 -27.82
N PRO A 269 0.05 -3.88 -28.20
CA PRO A 269 -1.34 -4.30 -27.96
C PRO A 269 -1.78 -4.15 -26.49
N MET A 270 -0.89 -4.46 -25.53
CA MET A 270 -1.14 -4.30 -24.10
C MET A 270 -1.21 -2.83 -23.70
N GLY A 271 -0.36 -1.97 -24.28
CA GLY A 271 -0.42 -0.52 -24.11
C GLY A 271 -1.74 0.08 -24.57
N ILE A 272 -2.26 -0.39 -25.70
CA ILE A 272 -3.57 0.04 -26.23
C ILE A 272 -4.69 -0.41 -25.28
N ASN A 273 -4.65 -1.66 -24.80
CA ASN A 273 -5.65 -2.15 -23.84
C ASN A 273 -5.62 -1.36 -22.53
N TYR A 274 -4.44 -1.14 -21.96
CA TYR A 274 -4.25 -0.32 -20.76
C TYR A 274 -4.83 1.09 -20.92
N ALA A 275 -4.52 1.76 -22.04
CA ALA A 275 -5.02 3.09 -22.32
C ALA A 275 -6.55 3.12 -22.46
N ASN A 276 -7.14 2.14 -23.13
CA ASN A 276 -8.59 2.03 -23.29
C ASN A 276 -9.30 1.76 -21.95
N TYR A 277 -8.75 0.85 -21.13
CA TYR A 277 -9.30 0.51 -19.83
C TYR A 277 -9.27 1.75 -18.91
N THR A 278 -8.11 2.38 -18.77
CA THR A 278 -7.93 3.54 -17.89
C THR A 278 -8.72 4.77 -18.33
N ALA A 279 -8.91 4.97 -19.65
CA ALA A 279 -9.76 6.04 -20.18
C ALA A 279 -11.25 5.88 -19.82
N ALA A 280 -11.69 4.67 -19.47
CA ALA A 280 -13.06 4.38 -19.07
C ALA A 280 -13.30 4.54 -17.55
N ILE A 281 -12.24 4.69 -16.75
CA ILE A 281 -12.37 4.84 -15.29
C ILE A 281 -12.99 6.20 -14.97
N THR A 282 -14.12 6.17 -14.26
CA THR A 282 -14.78 7.36 -13.76
C THR A 282 -14.11 7.87 -12.50
N SER A 283 -14.04 9.18 -12.40
CA SER A 283 -13.58 9.91 -11.24
C SER A 283 -14.62 9.91 -10.12
N GLU A 284 -14.22 9.49 -8.92
CA GLU A 284 -15.08 9.31 -7.75
C GLU A 284 -14.47 9.94 -6.50
N THR A 285 -15.33 10.43 -5.59
CA THR A 285 -14.99 10.94 -4.25
C THR A 285 -15.93 10.28 -3.26
N ASP A 286 -15.41 9.88 -2.10
CA ASP A 286 -16.20 9.30 -1.01
C ASP A 286 -15.47 9.56 0.31
N LEU A 287 -15.99 10.52 1.07
CA LEU A 287 -15.44 11.02 2.31
C LEU A 287 -16.18 10.40 3.49
N TYR A 288 -15.43 10.02 4.51
CA TYR A 288 -16.01 9.51 5.75
C TYR A 288 -14.97 9.55 6.86
N ALA A 289 -15.42 9.30 8.10
CA ALA A 289 -14.54 9.16 9.24
C ALA A 289 -14.32 7.66 9.53
N PRO A 290 -13.20 7.03 9.14
CA PRO A 290 -12.91 5.65 9.55
C PRO A 290 -12.72 5.49 11.06
N ASP A 291 -12.18 6.51 11.73
CA ASP A 291 -11.83 6.44 13.15
C ASP A 291 -12.08 7.76 13.89
N VAL A 292 -12.54 7.65 15.14
CA VAL A 292 -12.77 8.77 16.06
C VAL A 292 -12.36 8.35 17.47
N ALA A 293 -11.40 9.08 18.04
CA ALA A 293 -10.84 8.82 19.36
C ALA A 293 -10.93 10.06 20.27
N SER A 294 -10.86 9.84 21.58
CA SER A 294 -10.75 10.92 22.57
C SER A 294 -9.65 10.68 23.58
N GLU A 295 -9.01 11.75 24.02
CA GLU A 295 -8.05 11.78 25.11
C GLU A 295 -8.53 12.76 26.20
N SER A 296 -8.56 12.31 27.46
CA SER A 296 -8.92 13.17 28.59
C SER A 296 -7.81 14.19 28.87
N VAL A 297 -8.18 15.47 28.93
CA VAL A 297 -7.28 16.56 29.35
C VAL A 297 -7.46 16.87 30.84
N SER A 298 -8.71 16.93 31.29
CA SER A 298 -9.11 17.16 32.68
C SER A 298 -10.37 16.35 32.99
N GLY A 299 -10.88 16.47 34.22
CA GLY A 299 -12.11 15.79 34.64
C GLY A 299 -13.35 16.13 33.80
N ASP A 300 -13.35 17.28 33.10
CA ASP A 300 -14.47 17.84 32.35
C ASP A 300 -14.08 18.29 30.93
N SER A 301 -12.89 17.94 30.45
CA SER A 301 -12.41 18.36 29.13
C SER A 301 -11.67 17.24 28.41
N VAL A 302 -11.91 17.11 27.11
CA VAL A 302 -11.33 16.07 26.26
C VAL A 302 -10.87 16.65 24.93
N ILE A 303 -9.78 16.11 24.38
CA ILE A 303 -9.43 16.30 22.96
C ILE A 303 -10.11 15.19 22.18
N ILE A 304 -10.81 15.54 21.12
CA ILE A 304 -11.40 14.58 20.18
C ILE A 304 -10.63 14.67 18.87
N THR A 305 -10.14 13.52 18.40
CA THR A 305 -9.47 13.38 17.11
C THR A 305 -10.34 12.55 16.19
N ALA A 306 -10.61 13.06 14.99
CA ALA A 306 -11.22 12.27 13.92
C ALA A 306 -10.25 12.15 12.76
N THR A 307 -10.04 10.92 12.29
CA THR A 307 -9.35 10.67 11.02
C THR A 307 -10.39 10.72 9.92
N ILE A 308 -10.19 11.59 8.93
CA ILE A 308 -11.07 11.70 7.77
C ILE A 308 -10.36 11.10 6.58
N ALA A 309 -11.06 10.28 5.81
CA ALA A 309 -10.55 9.57 4.65
C ALA A 309 -11.27 9.95 3.36
N ASN A 310 -10.63 9.69 2.21
CA ASN A 310 -11.26 9.73 0.90
C ASN A 310 -10.96 8.42 0.14
N SER A 311 -11.94 7.53 0.03
CA SER A 311 -11.81 6.23 -0.66
C SER A 311 -12.08 6.31 -2.17
N GLY A 312 -12.40 7.50 -2.68
CA GLY A 312 -12.53 7.77 -4.10
C GLY A 312 -11.20 7.60 -4.86
N ASN A 313 -11.19 7.80 -6.17
CA ASN A 313 -10.01 7.63 -7.03
C ASN A 313 -9.52 8.96 -7.65
N LEU A 314 -10.08 10.09 -7.21
CA LEU A 314 -9.86 11.41 -7.77
C LEU A 314 -8.57 12.13 -7.33
N ASN A 315 -8.10 13.03 -8.21
CA ASN A 315 -7.19 14.14 -7.90
C ASN A 315 -7.86 15.10 -6.88
N PRO A 316 -7.11 15.96 -6.15
CA PRO A 316 -7.55 16.57 -4.89
C PRO A 316 -8.90 17.29 -4.98
N LEU A 317 -9.63 17.27 -3.86
CA LEU A 317 -10.92 17.94 -3.72
C LEU A 317 -10.87 19.37 -4.30
N SER A 318 -11.93 19.77 -5.02
CA SER A 318 -12.02 21.10 -5.62
C SER A 318 -12.04 22.25 -4.59
N HIS A 319 -12.44 21.95 -3.36
CA HIS A 319 -12.37 22.83 -2.21
C HIS A 319 -12.32 22.00 -0.92
N PRO A 320 -11.84 22.56 0.21
CA PRO A 320 -11.79 21.84 1.47
C PRO A 320 -13.17 21.34 1.92
N ALA A 321 -13.23 20.11 2.43
CA ALA A 321 -14.43 19.59 3.09
C ALA A 321 -14.56 20.18 4.49
N VAL A 322 -15.79 20.48 4.92
CA VAL A 322 -16.05 20.99 6.27
C VAL A 322 -16.39 19.83 7.20
N ILE A 323 -15.66 19.71 8.29
CA ILE A 323 -15.86 18.65 9.29
C ILE A 323 -16.41 19.28 10.57
N ARG A 324 -17.45 18.69 11.13
CA ARG A 324 -18.09 19.15 12.37
C ARG A 324 -18.24 18.02 13.37
N PHE A 325 -18.05 18.36 14.63
CA PHE A 325 -18.30 17.47 15.76
C PHE A 325 -19.58 17.92 16.46
N TYR A 326 -20.41 16.97 16.91
CA TYR A 326 -21.67 17.24 17.59
C TYR A 326 -21.79 16.44 18.88
N ASP A 327 -22.33 17.04 19.93
CA ASP A 327 -22.89 16.33 21.08
C ASP A 327 -24.36 16.00 20.79
N GLY A 328 -24.64 14.71 20.61
CA GLY A 328 -25.93 14.19 20.15
C GLY A 328 -26.06 14.14 18.62
N ASN A 329 -27.06 13.40 18.14
CA ASN A 329 -27.26 13.20 16.70
C ASN A 329 -27.66 14.53 16.03
N PRO A 330 -26.93 15.03 15.01
CA PRO A 330 -27.23 16.30 14.34
C PRO A 330 -28.62 16.32 13.68
N ALA A 331 -29.13 15.19 13.20
CA ALA A 331 -30.48 15.07 12.65
C ALA A 331 -31.59 15.10 13.74
N ALA A 332 -31.22 14.97 15.02
CA ALA A 332 -32.13 14.95 16.17
C ALA A 332 -31.80 16.07 17.18
N SER A 333 -31.42 17.25 16.69
CA SER A 333 -31.09 18.45 17.51
C SER A 333 -29.76 18.37 18.29
N GLY A 334 -28.80 17.56 17.83
CA GLY A 334 -27.43 17.57 18.34
C GLY A 334 -26.79 18.96 18.19
N VAL A 335 -25.95 19.33 19.15
CA VAL A 335 -25.32 20.66 19.20
C VAL A 335 -23.87 20.54 18.75
N GLN A 336 -23.45 21.42 17.83
CA GLN A 336 -22.07 21.45 17.39
C GLN A 336 -21.14 21.77 18.57
N ILE A 337 -20.06 21.02 18.69
CA ILE A 337 -18.98 21.21 19.67
C ILE A 337 -17.70 21.58 18.92
N GLY A 338 -16.97 22.58 19.44
CA GLY A 338 -15.79 23.11 18.76
C GLY A 338 -16.09 23.85 17.45
N PRO A 339 -15.07 24.47 16.83
CA PRO A 339 -15.21 25.16 15.56
C PRO A 339 -15.21 24.18 14.37
N ASP A 340 -15.70 24.65 13.21
CA ASP A 340 -15.56 23.95 11.93
C ASP A 340 -14.08 23.61 11.68
N GLN A 341 -13.83 22.36 11.30
CA GLN A 341 -12.53 21.88 10.85
C GLN A 341 -12.56 21.73 9.32
N PHE A 342 -11.37 21.71 8.70
CA PHE A 342 -11.24 21.65 7.25
C PHE A 342 -10.21 20.61 6.85
N VAL A 343 -10.57 19.77 5.87
CA VAL A 343 -9.64 18.79 5.29
C VAL A 343 -9.49 19.02 3.79
N SER A 344 -8.29 18.79 3.27
CA SER A 344 -7.97 18.85 1.85
C SER A 344 -7.32 17.54 1.45
N LEU A 345 -8.15 16.62 0.98
CA LEU A 345 -7.74 15.26 0.66
C LEU A 345 -7.67 15.03 -0.85
N SER A 346 -6.82 14.10 -1.25
CA SER A 346 -6.94 13.42 -2.55
C SER A 346 -7.62 12.07 -2.33
N GLY A 347 -8.00 11.35 -3.38
CA GLY A 347 -8.49 9.98 -3.26
C GLY A 347 -7.41 8.97 -2.85
N CYS A 348 -7.66 7.70 -3.17
CA CYS A 348 -6.80 6.54 -2.93
C CYS A 348 -6.47 6.35 -1.45
N GLY A 349 -7.48 6.50 -0.59
CA GLY A 349 -7.35 6.28 0.85
C GLY A 349 -6.53 7.33 1.59
N ASN A 350 -6.29 8.51 1.01
CA ASN A 350 -5.59 9.57 1.74
C ASN A 350 -6.42 10.00 2.95
N THR A 351 -5.72 10.25 4.04
CA THR A 351 -6.32 10.66 5.30
C THR A 351 -5.76 11.97 5.82
N GLN A 352 -6.56 12.65 6.63
CA GLN A 352 -6.15 13.80 7.41
C GLN A 352 -6.89 13.77 8.74
N SER A 353 -6.14 13.86 9.83
CA SER A 353 -6.74 13.97 11.16
C SER A 353 -7.07 15.43 11.49
N VAL A 354 -8.24 15.64 12.09
CA VAL A 354 -8.67 16.92 12.64
C VAL A 354 -8.99 16.78 14.12
N GLN A 355 -8.80 17.84 14.88
CA GLN A 355 -8.91 17.81 16.34
C GLN A 355 -9.70 19.00 16.88
N ILE A 356 -10.48 18.74 17.93
CA ILE A 356 -11.11 19.79 18.75
C ILE A 356 -10.80 19.55 20.22
N LEU A 357 -10.72 20.64 20.98
CA LEU A 357 -10.81 20.61 22.44
C LEU A 357 -12.27 20.86 22.82
N TRP A 358 -12.88 19.93 23.56
CA TRP A 358 -14.21 20.08 24.12
C TRP A 358 -14.11 20.27 25.64
N GLU A 359 -14.43 21.47 26.11
CA GLU A 359 -14.29 21.88 27.52
C GLU A 359 -15.64 22.02 28.22
N ASN A 360 -15.61 21.99 29.55
CA ASN A 360 -16.78 22.19 30.43
C ASN A 360 -17.91 21.20 30.12
N ILE A 361 -17.55 19.95 29.85
CA ILE A 361 -18.50 18.89 29.51
C ILE A 361 -19.32 18.56 30.76
N ALA A 362 -20.64 18.48 30.59
CA ALA A 362 -21.53 18.15 31.70
C ALA A 362 -21.25 16.74 32.22
N VAL A 363 -21.46 16.51 33.52
CA VAL A 363 -21.41 15.16 34.10
C VAL A 363 -22.47 14.28 33.44
N GLY A 364 -22.07 13.12 32.94
CA GLY A 364 -22.95 12.20 32.23
C GLY A 364 -22.30 11.50 31.06
N SER A 365 -23.12 10.78 30.30
CA SER A 365 -22.72 10.10 29.06
C SER A 365 -23.13 10.95 27.85
N HIS A 366 -22.15 11.24 27.01
CA HIS A 366 -22.27 12.03 25.79
C HIS A 366 -22.00 11.16 24.57
N LYS A 367 -22.79 11.32 23.52
CA LYS A 367 -22.57 10.65 22.23
C LYS A 367 -22.09 11.66 21.22
N VAL A 368 -20.81 11.57 20.87
CA VAL A 368 -20.19 12.44 19.88
C VAL A 368 -20.40 11.87 18.49
N TYR A 369 -20.84 12.73 17.57
CA TYR A 369 -20.95 12.44 16.14
C TYR A 369 -19.94 13.29 15.38
N VAL A 370 -19.32 12.72 14.36
CA VAL A 370 -18.53 13.44 13.36
C VAL A 370 -19.34 13.47 12.08
N VAL A 371 -19.51 14.66 11.52
CA VAL A 371 -20.16 14.87 10.23
C VAL A 371 -19.08 15.34 9.26
N VAL A 372 -18.84 14.49 8.25
CA VAL A 372 -17.99 14.79 7.12
C VAL A 372 -18.82 15.50 6.05
N ASP A 373 -18.16 16.38 5.29
CA ASP A 373 -18.78 17.37 4.41
C ASP A 373 -20.06 18.02 4.98
N ALA A 374 -19.96 18.59 6.19
CA ALA A 374 -21.11 19.09 6.95
C ALA A 374 -21.86 20.28 6.30
N LEU A 375 -21.41 20.76 5.13
CA LEU A 375 -22.09 21.75 4.32
C LEU A 375 -22.74 21.18 3.05
N ASP A 376 -22.57 19.87 2.77
CA ASP A 376 -23.11 19.16 1.61
C ASP A 376 -22.76 19.88 0.30
N ARG A 377 -21.45 20.05 0.07
CA ARG A 377 -20.87 20.80 -1.06
C ARG A 377 -20.00 19.95 -1.97
N ILE A 378 -19.53 18.81 -1.51
CA ILE A 378 -18.72 17.87 -2.26
C ILE A 378 -19.68 16.78 -2.73
N SER A 379 -19.68 16.47 -4.02
CA SER A 379 -20.50 15.37 -4.52
C SER A 379 -19.76 14.06 -4.28
N GLU A 380 -20.38 13.18 -3.50
CA GLU A 380 -19.79 11.91 -3.10
C GLU A 380 -20.54 10.72 -3.71
N THR A 381 -19.87 9.58 -3.83
CA THR A 381 -20.54 8.35 -4.30
C THR A 381 -21.44 7.75 -3.22
N ASN A 382 -21.22 8.09 -1.94
CA ASN A 382 -22.03 7.59 -0.82
C ASN A 382 -22.24 8.62 0.31
N GLU A 383 -23.18 9.53 0.17
CA GLU A 383 -23.52 10.51 1.23
C GLU A 383 -23.98 9.91 2.58
N ASN A 384 -24.29 8.60 2.64
CA ASN A 384 -24.79 7.99 3.87
C ASN A 384 -23.69 7.62 4.87
N ASN A 385 -22.42 7.57 4.44
CA ASN A 385 -21.29 7.29 5.34
C ASN A 385 -20.68 8.57 5.97
N ASN A 386 -21.16 9.75 5.60
CA ASN A 386 -20.75 11.04 6.18
C ASN A 386 -21.03 11.16 7.68
N ILE A 387 -21.89 10.28 8.24
CA ILE A 387 -22.18 10.16 9.68
C ILE A 387 -22.16 8.68 10.10
N ASN A 388 -21.02 8.00 9.90
CA ASN A 388 -20.87 6.56 10.18
C ASN A 388 -20.26 6.21 11.55
N GLN A 389 -19.59 7.16 12.21
CA GLN A 389 -18.93 6.92 13.51
C GLN A 389 -19.56 7.71 14.65
N GLN A 390 -19.61 7.06 15.82
CA GLN A 390 -19.99 7.67 17.08
C GLN A 390 -19.04 7.26 18.20
N LEU A 391 -18.68 8.22 19.04
CA LEU A 391 -17.85 7.99 20.23
C LEU A 391 -18.67 8.28 21.48
N THR A 392 -18.63 7.39 22.47
CA THR A 392 -19.28 7.65 23.77
C THR A 392 -18.24 8.15 24.77
N ILE A 393 -18.44 9.36 25.28
CA ILE A 393 -17.60 9.99 26.30
C ILE A 393 -18.38 10.02 27.62
N THR A 394 -17.74 9.63 28.72
CA THR A 394 -18.37 9.65 30.04
C THR A 394 -17.58 10.56 30.98
N ILE A 395 -18.26 11.58 31.49
CA ILE A 395 -17.73 12.50 32.48
C ILE A 395 -18.26 12.09 33.86
N ASN A 396 -17.33 11.81 34.77
CA ASN A 396 -17.65 11.43 36.13
C ASN A 396 -17.76 12.67 37.05
N PRO A 397 -18.49 12.58 38.17
CA PRO A 397 -18.66 13.68 39.13
C PRO A 397 -17.36 14.15 39.80
#